data_AF-A0A7S1ZMZ3-F1
#
_entry.id   AF-A0A7S1ZMZ3-F1
#
_cell.length_a   1.000
_cell.length_b   1.000
_cell.length_c   1.000
_cell.angle_alpha   90.00
_cell.angle_beta   90.00
_cell.angle_gamma   90.00
#
_symmetry.space_group_name_H-M   'P 1'
#
loop_
_entity.id
_entity.type
_entity.pdbx_description
1 polymer ?
#
loop_
_entity_poly.entity_id
_entity_poly.type
_entity_poly.pdbx_seq_one_letter_code
_entity_poly.pdbx_strand_id
1 'polypeptide(L)'
;MLEWKRTHLAKKHRLELRSSLCALFTSLGLSETITCILKVYVSRHRPNFYALCGFDVETLECAAPSLEDIHEATLSFPSGHSSLSFCGITYLVLFFLGRVVRITSRTTLTLPLLRKEIQLESYKQILGALSCIVPWSYALFVATSRIVDKWHHPSDVIAGSLLGIVCAIIGYHIFFYSVLSANGKVGMPLSLQSLLTV
;
A
#
# COMPACT_ATOMS: atom_id res chain seq x y z
N MET A 1 32.24 -6.67 -24.51
CA MET A 1 30.83 -7.14 -24.40
C MET A 1 30.37 -7.34 -22.95
N LEU A 2 31.16 -7.97 -22.07
CA LEU A 2 30.78 -8.20 -20.66
C LEU A 2 30.64 -6.90 -19.84
N GLU A 3 31.54 -5.94 -20.01
CA GLU A 3 31.50 -4.66 -19.29
C GLU A 3 30.28 -3.80 -19.68
N TRP A 4 29.91 -3.81 -20.96
CA TRP A 4 28.69 -3.16 -21.44
C TRP A 4 27.43 -3.78 -20.82
N LYS A 5 27.35 -5.12 -20.73
CA LYS A 5 26.23 -5.81 -20.07
C LYS A 5 26.14 -5.43 -18.60
N ARG A 6 27.28 -5.35 -17.90
CA ARG A 6 27.35 -4.99 -16.48
C ARG A 6 26.88 -3.56 -16.24
N THR A 7 27.36 -2.59 -17.01
CA THR A 7 26.96 -1.18 -16.87
C THR A 7 25.49 -0.95 -17.22
N HIS A 8 24.98 -1.62 -18.27
CA HIS A 8 23.57 -1.55 -18.64
C HIS A 8 22.64 -2.14 -17.56
N LEU A 9 22.98 -3.32 -17.01
CA LEU A 9 22.23 -3.93 -15.90
C LEU A 9 22.25 -3.03 -14.66
N ALA A 10 23.41 -2.48 -14.29
CA ALA A 10 23.52 -1.58 -13.16
C ALA A 10 22.65 -0.32 -13.33
N LYS A 11 22.58 0.26 -14.53
CA LYS A 11 21.73 1.41 -14.83
C LYS A 11 20.25 1.06 -14.71
N LYS A 12 19.84 -0.10 -15.23
CA LYS A 12 18.47 -0.62 -15.10
C LYS A 12 18.07 -0.81 -13.64
N HIS A 13 18.88 -1.48 -12.83
CA HIS A 13 18.57 -1.72 -11.42
C HIS A 13 18.44 -0.42 -10.63
N ARG A 14 19.33 0.56 -10.87
CA ARG A 14 19.22 1.90 -10.25
C ARG A 14 17.93 2.60 -10.62
N LEU A 15 17.53 2.55 -11.89
CA LEU A 15 16.31 3.18 -12.35
C LEU A 15 15.06 2.53 -11.74
N GLU A 16 15.03 1.20 -11.71
CA GLU A 16 13.97 0.44 -11.05
C GLU A 16 13.85 0.81 -9.58
N LEU A 17 14.96 0.83 -8.83
CA LEU A 17 14.97 1.20 -7.42
C LEU A 17 14.45 2.62 -7.21
N ARG A 18 14.94 3.58 -7.99
CA ARG A 18 14.50 4.98 -7.91
C ARG A 18 13.00 5.12 -8.17
N SER A 19 12.50 4.54 -9.26
CA SER A 19 11.06 4.56 -9.57
C SER A 19 10.22 3.89 -8.48
N SER A 20 10.73 2.82 -7.86
CA SER A 20 10.06 2.13 -6.76
C SER A 20 9.96 3.03 -5.52
N LEU A 21 11.06 3.66 -5.14
CA LEU A 21 11.07 4.57 -3.99
C LEU A 21 10.17 5.79 -4.22
N CYS A 22 10.26 6.40 -5.41
CA CYS A 22 9.38 7.52 -5.76
C CYS A 22 7.90 7.11 -5.70
N ALA A 23 7.53 5.97 -6.29
CA ALA A 23 6.15 5.47 -6.25
C ALA A 23 5.66 5.22 -4.82
N LEU A 24 6.49 4.61 -3.96
CA LEU A 24 6.15 4.38 -2.56
C LEU A 24 5.91 5.70 -1.82
N PHE A 25 6.86 6.64 -1.89
CA PHE A 25 6.74 7.91 -1.18
C PHE A 25 5.60 8.78 -1.71
N THR A 26 5.36 8.79 -3.02
CA THR A 26 4.19 9.47 -3.60
C THR A 26 2.89 8.85 -3.11
N SER A 27 2.79 7.52 -3.04
CA SER A 27 1.60 6.84 -2.52
C SER A 27 1.34 7.19 -1.06
N LEU A 28 2.36 7.07 -0.20
CA LEU A 28 2.27 7.37 1.24
C LEU A 28 1.95 8.85 1.48
N GLY A 29 2.66 9.76 0.80
CA GLY A 29 2.45 11.20 0.93
C GLY A 29 1.04 11.62 0.50
N LEU A 30 0.51 11.03 -0.58
CA LEU A 30 -0.87 11.28 -1.03
C LEU A 30 -1.89 10.78 0.02
N SER A 31 -1.71 9.55 0.51
CA SER A 31 -2.58 8.94 1.52
C SER A 31 -2.61 9.75 2.81
N GLU A 32 -1.45 10.15 3.32
CA GLU A 32 -1.34 10.91 4.57
C GLU A 32 -1.91 12.32 4.42
N THR A 33 -1.59 13.01 3.34
CA THR A 33 -2.10 14.37 3.07
C THR A 33 -3.63 14.38 3.06
N ILE A 34 -4.25 13.46 2.30
CA ILE A 34 -5.72 13.38 2.24
C ILE A 34 -6.30 12.97 3.59
N THR A 35 -5.66 12.03 4.30
CA THR A 35 -6.11 11.60 5.63
C THR A 35 -6.12 12.76 6.62
N CYS A 36 -5.04 13.56 6.69
CA CYS A 36 -4.94 14.71 7.58
C CYS A 36 -5.97 15.78 7.26
N ILE A 37 -6.17 16.10 5.97
CA ILE A 37 -7.20 17.07 5.55
C ILE A 37 -8.59 16.60 6.01
N LEU A 38 -8.94 15.33 5.78
CA LEU A 38 -10.24 14.78 6.16
C LEU A 38 -10.43 14.70 7.68
N LYS A 39 -9.36 14.39 8.44
CA LYS A 39 -9.38 14.37 9.90
C LYS A 39 -9.80 15.70 10.49
N VAL A 40 -9.17 16.79 10.05
CA VAL A 40 -9.48 18.14 10.52
C VAL A 40 -10.85 18.59 9.99
N TYR A 41 -11.18 18.27 8.75
CA TYR A 41 -12.45 18.70 8.14
C TYR A 41 -13.68 18.02 8.78
N VAL A 42 -13.65 16.70 8.95
CA VAL A 42 -14.80 15.95 9.46
C VAL A 42 -14.92 16.09 10.98
N SER A 43 -13.81 16.21 11.70
CA SER A 43 -13.79 16.40 13.16
C SER A 43 -14.68 15.41 13.93
N ARG A 44 -14.70 14.15 13.49
CA ARG A 44 -15.54 13.10 14.09
C ARG A 44 -14.99 12.67 15.46
N HIS A 45 -15.84 12.69 16.48
CA HIS A 45 -15.54 12.14 17.80
C HIS A 45 -15.15 10.65 17.76
N ARG A 46 -14.18 10.26 18.58
CA ARG A 46 -13.74 8.87 18.76
C ARG A 46 -14.70 8.07 19.66
N PRO A 47 -14.74 6.72 19.57
CA PRO A 47 -15.53 5.90 20.49
C PRO A 47 -15.18 6.10 21.98
N ASN A 48 -13.93 6.43 22.29
CA ASN A 48 -13.46 6.72 23.65
C ASN A 48 -13.50 8.22 24.02
N PHE A 49 -14.32 9.04 23.33
CA PHE A 49 -14.37 10.49 23.54
C PHE A 49 -14.58 10.90 25.00
N TYR A 50 -15.56 10.31 25.70
CA TYR A 50 -15.86 10.67 27.09
C TYR A 50 -14.73 10.35 28.07
N ALA A 51 -13.92 9.33 27.77
CA ALA A 51 -12.74 9.01 28.56
C ALA A 51 -11.62 10.04 28.35
N LEU A 52 -11.45 10.53 27.11
CA LEU A 52 -10.45 11.56 26.78
C LEU A 52 -10.85 12.95 27.30
N CYS A 53 -12.15 13.28 27.25
CA CYS A 53 -12.63 14.59 27.69
C CYS A 53 -12.80 14.70 29.22
N GLY A 54 -12.60 13.61 29.98
CA GLY A 54 -12.83 13.60 31.43
C GLY A 54 -14.28 13.91 31.79
N PHE A 55 -15.24 13.21 31.18
CA PHE A 55 -16.66 13.47 31.38
C PHE A 55 -17.08 13.21 32.84
N ASP A 56 -17.69 14.22 33.47
CA ASP A 56 -18.28 14.13 34.80
C ASP A 56 -19.80 13.89 34.68
N VAL A 57 -20.27 12.83 35.34
CA VAL A 57 -21.66 12.39 35.30
C VAL A 57 -22.60 13.26 36.14
N GLU A 58 -22.07 14.00 37.13
CA GLU A 58 -22.89 14.85 38.00
C GLU A 58 -23.16 16.20 37.34
N THR A 59 -22.13 16.82 36.77
CA THR A 59 -22.23 18.11 36.07
C THR A 59 -22.68 17.97 34.61
N LEU A 60 -22.55 16.77 34.02
CA LEU A 60 -22.75 16.51 32.58
C LEU A 60 -21.79 17.32 31.70
N GLU A 61 -20.61 17.67 32.22
CA GLU A 61 -19.59 18.46 31.54
C GLU A 61 -18.30 17.66 31.31
N CYS A 62 -17.56 18.00 30.26
CA CYS A 62 -16.20 17.47 30.06
C CYS A 62 -15.21 18.34 30.84
N ALA A 63 -14.56 17.77 31.85
CA ALA A 63 -13.58 18.47 32.70
C ALA A 63 -12.15 18.43 32.11
N ALA A 64 -12.02 18.29 30.79
CA ALA A 64 -10.76 17.98 30.13
C ALA A 64 -9.63 18.95 30.56
N PRO A 65 -8.46 18.43 31.00
CA PRO A 65 -7.37 19.27 31.50
C PRO A 65 -6.66 20.05 30.40
N SER A 66 -6.79 19.64 29.13
CA SER A 66 -6.13 20.28 27.98
C SER A 66 -7.03 20.35 26.74
N LEU A 67 -6.87 21.42 25.96
CA LEU A 67 -7.52 21.57 24.65
C LEU A 67 -6.99 20.55 23.62
N GLU A 68 -5.75 20.08 23.81
CA GLU A 68 -5.11 19.09 22.94
C GLU A 68 -5.81 17.73 23.02
N ASP A 69 -6.21 17.30 24.23
CA ASP A 69 -6.94 16.04 24.43
C ASP A 69 -8.32 16.07 23.76
N ILE A 70 -9.02 17.21 23.85
CA ILE A 70 -10.32 17.40 23.17
C ILE A 70 -10.11 17.34 21.65
N HIS A 71 -9.10 18.05 21.14
CA HIS A 71 -8.80 18.04 19.71
C HIS A 71 -8.50 16.62 19.23
N GLU A 72 -7.62 15.89 19.91
CA GLU A 72 -7.28 14.50 19.57
C GLU A 72 -8.51 13.58 19.60
N ALA A 73 -9.43 13.81 20.54
CA ALA A 73 -10.68 13.07 20.64
C ALA A 73 -11.65 13.31 19.46
N THR A 74 -11.43 14.36 18.64
CA THR A 74 -12.21 14.68 17.43
C THR A 74 -11.56 14.23 16.12
N LEU A 75 -10.38 13.61 16.15
CA LEU A 75 -9.66 13.19 14.93
C LEU A 75 -9.92 11.74 14.54
N SER A 76 -11.16 11.25 14.68
CA SER A 76 -11.48 9.84 14.42
C SER A 76 -11.56 9.48 12.94
N PHE A 77 -12.16 10.32 12.08
CA PHE A 77 -12.39 9.95 10.67
C PHE A 77 -11.41 10.64 9.71
N PRO A 78 -10.80 9.94 8.73
CA PRO A 78 -10.65 8.49 8.64
C PRO A 78 -9.47 7.99 9.51
N SER A 79 -9.32 6.67 9.65
CA SER A 79 -8.20 6.11 10.41
C SER A 79 -6.87 6.20 9.64
N GLY A 80 -5.91 6.98 10.17
CA GLY A 80 -4.56 7.12 9.60
C GLY A 80 -3.73 5.84 9.64
N HIS A 81 -3.83 5.05 10.71
CA HIS A 81 -3.17 3.75 10.77
C HIS A 81 -3.70 2.79 9.70
N SER A 82 -5.02 2.83 9.45
CA SER A 82 -5.66 2.04 8.40
C SER A 82 -5.21 2.50 7.02
N SER A 83 -5.28 3.80 6.71
CA SER A 83 -4.88 4.31 5.39
C SER A 83 -3.40 4.09 5.10
N LEU A 84 -2.52 4.37 6.06
CA LEU A 84 -1.08 4.18 5.89
C LEU A 84 -0.71 2.70 5.69
N SER A 85 -1.25 1.80 6.52
CA SER A 85 -0.96 0.37 6.42
C SER A 85 -1.45 -0.21 5.10
N PHE A 86 -2.71 0.04 4.72
CA PHE A 86 -3.25 -0.43 3.44
C PHE A 86 -2.56 0.21 2.24
N CYS A 87 -2.15 1.47 2.31
CA CYS A 87 -1.38 2.12 1.25
C CYS A 87 -0.02 1.45 1.03
N GLY A 88 0.80 1.37 2.07
CA GLY A 88 2.14 0.80 1.97
C GLY A 88 2.11 -0.68 1.55
N ILE A 89 1.24 -1.47 2.17
CA ILE A 89 1.10 -2.90 1.88
C ILE A 89 0.55 -3.13 0.46
N THR A 90 -0.47 -2.38 0.02
CA THR A 90 -1.01 -2.53 -1.34
C THR A 90 0.04 -2.19 -2.39
N TYR A 91 0.81 -1.11 -2.17
CA TYR A 91 1.93 -0.78 -3.04
C TYR A 91 2.95 -1.94 -3.12
N LEU A 92 3.35 -2.52 -1.98
CA LEU A 92 4.30 -3.63 -1.96
C LEU A 92 3.75 -4.84 -2.71
N VAL A 93 2.47 -5.16 -2.52
CA VAL A 93 1.79 -6.25 -3.25
C VAL A 93 1.85 -6.00 -4.76
N LEU A 94 1.48 -4.80 -5.23
CA LEU A 94 1.56 -4.45 -6.67
C LEU A 94 2.99 -4.53 -7.21
N PHE A 95 3.97 -4.05 -6.43
CA PHE A 95 5.38 -4.09 -6.80
C PHE A 95 5.91 -5.53 -6.94
N PHE A 96 5.69 -6.38 -5.94
CA PHE A 96 6.15 -7.77 -5.96
C PHE A 96 5.38 -8.62 -6.96
N LEU A 97 4.07 -8.42 -7.10
CA LEU A 97 3.27 -9.11 -8.12
C LEU A 97 3.82 -8.81 -9.53
N GLY A 98 4.10 -7.55 -9.83
CA GLY A 98 4.74 -7.15 -11.09
C GLY A 98 6.13 -7.76 -11.30
N ARG A 99 6.86 -8.15 -10.24
CA ARG A 99 8.15 -8.86 -10.33
C ARG A 99 7.96 -10.35 -10.59
N VAL A 100 7.07 -11.01 -9.85
CA VAL A 100 6.78 -12.45 -9.98
C VAL A 100 6.26 -12.77 -11.37
N VAL A 101 5.32 -11.97 -11.89
CA VAL A 101 4.77 -12.15 -13.24
C VAL A 101 5.85 -12.00 -14.32
N ARG A 102 6.75 -11.00 -14.18
CA ARG A 102 7.87 -10.81 -15.13
C ARG A 102 8.86 -11.97 -15.15
N ILE A 103 9.18 -12.52 -13.99
CA ILE A 103 10.10 -13.67 -13.90
C ILE A 103 9.45 -14.90 -14.54
N THR A 104 8.16 -15.13 -14.25
CA THR A 104 7.40 -16.26 -14.78
C THR A 104 7.19 -16.19 -16.29
N SER A 105 6.85 -15.02 -16.84
CA SER A 105 6.66 -14.83 -18.28
C SER A 105 7.93 -15.06 -19.12
N ARG A 106 9.12 -14.90 -18.52
CA ARG A 106 10.40 -15.20 -19.19
C ARG A 106 10.74 -16.68 -19.25
N THR A 107 10.23 -17.49 -18.33
CA THR A 107 10.51 -18.93 -18.29
C THR A 107 9.75 -19.73 -19.34
N THR A 108 8.66 -19.22 -19.89
CA THR A 108 7.83 -19.92 -20.90
C THR A 108 8.43 -19.90 -22.31
N LEU A 109 9.50 -19.13 -22.57
CA LEU A 109 10.10 -18.99 -23.91
C LEU A 109 11.26 -19.98 -24.19
N THR A 110 11.59 -20.86 -23.25
CA THR A 110 12.71 -21.81 -23.41
C THR A 110 12.29 -23.22 -23.00
N LEU A 111 12.14 -24.10 -24.01
CA LEU A 111 12.10 -25.58 -23.99
C LEU A 111 10.70 -26.25 -23.99
N PRO A 112 10.12 -26.55 -25.17
CA PRO A 112 8.85 -27.27 -25.29
C PRO A 112 8.95 -28.80 -25.08
N LEU A 113 10.04 -29.33 -24.48
CA LEU A 113 10.32 -30.78 -24.50
C LEU A 113 10.33 -31.52 -23.14
N LEU A 114 9.93 -30.91 -22.03
CA LEU A 114 9.77 -31.66 -20.77
C LEU A 114 8.44 -31.38 -20.06
N ARG A 115 7.53 -32.35 -20.20
CA ARG A 115 6.22 -32.53 -19.56
C ARG A 115 6.33 -32.70 -18.02
N LYS A 116 6.93 -31.73 -17.33
CA LYS A 116 6.94 -31.58 -15.87
C LYS A 116 6.42 -30.19 -15.44
N GLU A 117 5.74 -29.48 -16.36
CA GLU A 117 5.32 -28.08 -16.18
C GLU A 117 4.07 -27.88 -15.30
N ILE A 118 3.20 -28.88 -15.15
CA ILE A 118 1.88 -28.70 -14.50
C ILE A 118 2.00 -28.43 -12.98
N GLN A 119 2.99 -29.01 -12.29
CA GLN A 119 3.22 -28.78 -10.85
C GLN A 119 3.93 -27.44 -10.56
N LEU A 120 4.76 -26.95 -11.48
CA LEU A 120 5.52 -25.71 -11.28
C LEU A 120 4.63 -24.47 -11.43
N GLU A 121 3.65 -24.51 -12.34
CA GLU A 121 2.69 -23.41 -12.53
C GLU A 121 1.73 -23.26 -11.35
N SER A 122 1.28 -24.37 -10.74
CA SER A 122 0.44 -24.34 -9.55
C SER A 122 1.16 -23.71 -8.34
N TYR A 123 2.44 -24.02 -8.14
CA TYR A 123 3.25 -23.43 -7.06
C TYR A 123 3.49 -21.93 -7.25
N LYS A 124 3.68 -21.44 -8.48
CA LYS A 124 3.81 -19.99 -8.77
C LYS A 124 2.52 -19.22 -8.48
N GLN A 125 1.36 -19.81 -8.78
CA GLN A 125 0.06 -19.22 -8.45
C GLN A 125 -0.15 -19.14 -6.93
N ILE A 126 0.18 -20.21 -6.21
CA ILE A 126 0.11 -20.24 -4.75
C ILE A 126 1.06 -19.22 -4.14
N LEU A 127 2.31 -19.15 -4.59
CA LEU A 127 3.27 -18.14 -4.12
C LEU A 127 2.81 -16.72 -4.45
N GLY A 128 2.26 -16.49 -5.63
CA GLY A 128 1.65 -15.21 -6.02
C GLY A 128 0.50 -14.83 -5.08
N ALA A 129 -0.41 -15.76 -4.81
CA ALA A 129 -1.52 -15.55 -3.87
C ALA A 129 -1.03 -15.28 -2.45
N LEU A 130 -0.09 -16.07 -1.92
CA LEU A 130 0.51 -15.88 -0.60
C LEU A 130 1.22 -14.52 -0.48
N SER A 131 1.89 -14.07 -1.55
CA SER A 131 2.54 -12.76 -1.62
C SER A 131 1.55 -11.59 -1.53
N CYS A 132 0.25 -11.82 -1.77
CA CYS A 132 -0.80 -10.83 -1.62
C CYS A 132 -1.53 -10.97 -0.28
N ILE A 133 -1.92 -12.19 0.08
CA ILE A 133 -2.76 -12.49 1.25
C ILE A 133 -2.02 -12.18 2.55
N VAL A 134 -0.76 -12.63 2.69
CA VAL A 134 -0.03 -12.46 3.95
C VAL A 134 0.17 -10.98 4.28
N PRO A 135 0.67 -10.12 3.35
CA PRO A 135 0.78 -8.69 3.63
C PRO A 135 -0.56 -8.03 3.92
N TRP A 136 -1.62 -8.35 3.17
CA TRP A 136 -2.95 -7.78 3.42
C TRP A 136 -3.54 -8.19 4.77
N SER A 137 -3.28 -9.42 5.22
CA SER A 137 -3.70 -9.86 6.56
C SER A 137 -3.01 -9.04 7.66
N TYR A 138 -1.75 -8.66 7.47
CA TYR A 138 -1.05 -7.77 8.39
C TYR A 138 -1.64 -6.34 8.38
N ALA A 139 -1.96 -5.79 7.21
CA ALA A 139 -2.67 -4.50 7.13
C ALA A 139 -4.02 -4.55 7.85
N LEU A 140 -4.78 -5.63 7.68
CA LEU A 140 -6.04 -5.85 8.36
C LEU A 140 -5.87 -5.95 9.88
N PHE A 141 -4.83 -6.65 10.36
CA PHE A 141 -4.50 -6.70 11.79
C PHE A 141 -4.24 -5.31 12.36
N VAL A 142 -3.40 -4.51 11.69
CA VAL A 142 -3.12 -3.12 12.11
C VAL A 142 -4.41 -2.28 12.11
N ALA A 143 -5.23 -2.40 11.07
CA ALA A 143 -6.48 -1.65 10.94
C ALA A 143 -7.51 -2.03 12.02
N THR A 144 -7.71 -3.32 12.27
CA THR A 144 -8.66 -3.83 13.28
C THR A 144 -8.21 -3.54 14.71
N SER A 145 -6.90 -3.46 14.97
CA SER A 145 -6.39 -3.03 16.29
C SER A 145 -6.97 -1.68 16.73
N ARG A 146 -7.26 -0.78 15.77
CA ARG A 146 -7.84 0.54 16.05
C ARG A 146 -9.28 0.49 16.57
N ILE A 147 -10.00 -0.59 16.26
CA ILE A 147 -11.36 -0.84 16.76
C ILE A 147 -11.28 -1.45 18.16
N VAL A 148 -10.36 -2.38 18.37
CA VAL A 148 -10.11 -3.02 19.68
C VAL A 148 -9.73 -1.96 20.71
N ASP A 149 -8.79 -1.09 20.36
CA ASP A 149 -8.29 -0.01 21.21
C ASP A 149 -9.25 1.19 21.33
N LYS A 150 -10.46 1.11 20.75
CA LYS A 150 -11.50 2.16 20.80
C LYS A 150 -11.11 3.53 20.22
N TRP A 151 -10.06 3.58 19.40
CA TRP A 151 -9.63 4.80 18.73
C TRP A 151 -10.50 5.18 17.53
N HIS A 152 -11.11 4.19 16.87
CA HIS A 152 -11.83 4.39 15.61
C HIS A 152 -13.09 3.54 15.51
N HIS A 153 -14.13 4.08 14.87
CA HIS A 153 -15.29 3.30 14.46
C HIS A 153 -14.93 2.40 13.27
N PRO A 154 -15.62 1.27 13.06
CA PRO A 154 -15.41 0.42 11.88
C PRO A 154 -15.51 1.19 10.55
N SER A 155 -16.42 2.16 10.44
CA SER A 155 -16.54 3.03 9.26
C SER A 155 -15.27 3.84 8.98
N ASP A 156 -14.59 4.31 10.02
CA ASP A 156 -13.40 5.15 9.90
C ASP A 156 -12.21 4.32 9.43
N VAL A 157 -12.17 3.05 9.88
CA VAL A 157 -11.18 2.06 9.46
C VAL A 157 -11.40 1.67 8.01
N ILE A 158 -12.62 1.36 7.60
CA ILE A 158 -12.97 1.00 6.21
C ILE A 158 -12.64 2.16 5.26
N ALA A 159 -13.05 3.39 5.60
CA ALA A 159 -12.75 4.58 4.81
C ALA A 159 -11.24 4.80 4.68
N GLY A 160 -10.49 4.64 5.77
CA GLY A 160 -9.03 4.69 5.76
C GLY A 160 -8.43 3.62 4.85
N SER A 161 -8.86 2.36 4.96
CA SER A 161 -8.36 1.26 4.12
C SER A 161 -8.57 1.53 2.63
N LEU A 162 -9.79 1.94 2.25
CA LEU A 162 -10.13 2.25 0.86
C LEU A 162 -9.31 3.42 0.33
N LEU A 163 -9.17 4.50 1.11
CA LEU A 163 -8.33 5.64 0.76
C LEU A 163 -6.88 5.21 0.50
N GLY A 164 -6.30 4.40 1.39
CA GLY A 164 -4.94 3.89 1.26
C GLY A 164 -4.75 3.03 0.01
N ILE A 165 -5.67 2.11 -0.28
CA ILE A 165 -5.66 1.28 -1.49
C ILE A 165 -5.68 2.15 -2.75
N VAL A 166 -6.59 3.14 -2.81
CA VAL A 166 -6.71 4.04 -3.96
C VAL A 166 -5.43 4.84 -4.17
N CYS A 167 -4.85 5.41 -3.11
CA CYS A 167 -3.61 6.17 -3.20
C CYS A 167 -2.43 5.30 -3.66
N ALA A 168 -2.34 4.05 -3.20
CA ALA A 168 -1.33 3.10 -3.64
C ALA A 168 -1.45 2.74 -5.13
N ILE A 169 -2.69 2.53 -5.62
CA ILE A 169 -2.95 2.25 -7.04
C ILE A 169 -2.53 3.45 -7.90
N ILE A 170 -2.94 4.66 -7.52
CA ILE A 170 -2.57 5.89 -8.23
C ILE A 170 -1.04 6.07 -8.22
N GLY A 171 -0.41 6.03 -7.04
CA GLY A 171 1.02 6.22 -6.90
C GLY A 171 1.85 5.17 -7.63
N TYR A 172 1.40 3.91 -7.67
CA TYR A 172 2.02 2.86 -8.47
C TYR A 172 1.97 3.18 -9.97
N HIS A 173 0.79 3.53 -10.50
CA HIS A 173 0.60 3.74 -11.94
C HIS A 173 1.22 5.03 -12.48
N ILE A 174 1.57 6.00 -11.63
CA ILE A 174 2.38 7.15 -12.02
C ILE A 174 3.78 6.72 -12.50
N PHE A 175 4.34 5.63 -11.95
CA PHE A 175 5.72 5.21 -12.23
C PHE A 175 5.83 3.87 -12.94
N PHE A 176 4.81 3.01 -12.86
CA PHE A 176 4.86 1.63 -13.35
C PHE A 176 3.71 1.30 -14.29
N TYR A 177 4.01 0.46 -15.28
CA TYR A 177 2.99 -0.19 -16.09
C TYR A 177 2.10 -1.10 -15.25
N SER A 178 0.84 -1.21 -15.66
CA SER A 178 -0.12 -2.06 -14.97
C SER A 178 0.35 -3.51 -14.86
N VAL A 179 0.07 -4.11 -13.69
CA VAL A 179 0.33 -5.54 -13.44
C VAL A 179 -0.51 -6.45 -14.34
N LEU A 180 -1.59 -5.91 -14.93
CA LEU A 180 -2.48 -6.61 -15.85
C LEU A 180 -2.14 -6.36 -17.34
N SER A 181 -1.04 -5.67 -17.63
CA SER A 181 -0.69 -5.32 -19.02
C SER A 181 -0.29 -6.55 -19.84
N ALA A 182 -0.97 -6.80 -20.97
CA ALA A 182 -0.66 -7.93 -21.86
C ALA A 182 0.63 -7.75 -22.69
N ASN A 183 1.20 -6.54 -22.74
CA ASN A 183 2.24 -6.17 -23.71
C ASN A 183 3.67 -6.54 -23.28
N GLY A 184 3.84 -7.50 -22.36
CA GLY A 184 5.14 -7.88 -21.81
C GLY A 184 5.85 -6.81 -20.96
N LYS A 185 5.20 -5.65 -20.75
CA LYS A 185 5.71 -4.51 -19.95
C LYS A 185 5.28 -4.55 -18.48
N VAL A 186 4.64 -5.64 -18.04
CA VAL A 186 4.08 -5.83 -16.70
C VAL A 186 5.05 -5.35 -15.61
N GLY A 187 4.61 -4.40 -14.77
CA GLY A 187 5.38 -3.90 -13.63
C GLY A 187 6.74 -3.27 -13.96
N MET A 188 7.03 -2.98 -15.24
CA MET A 188 8.23 -2.23 -15.60
C MET A 188 8.06 -0.74 -15.26
N PRO A 189 9.12 -0.06 -14.82
CA PRO A 189 9.08 1.40 -14.71
C PRO A 189 8.83 2.02 -16.09
N LEU A 190 7.98 3.05 -16.15
CA LEU A 190 7.72 3.82 -17.37
C LEU A 190 9.01 4.44 -17.92
N SER A 191 9.89 4.89 -17.02
CA SER A 191 11.21 5.46 -17.32
C SER A 191 12.16 4.48 -18.02
N LEU A 192 11.94 3.17 -17.91
CA LEU A 192 12.80 2.15 -18.52
C LEU A 192 12.50 1.99 -20.02
N GLN A 193 11.39 2.52 -20.53
CA GLN A 193 11.07 2.45 -21.96
C GLN A 193 12.09 3.19 -22.82
N SER A 194 12.55 4.37 -22.39
CA SER A 194 13.53 5.17 -23.13
C SER A 194 14.91 4.50 -23.25
N LEU A 195 15.22 3.55 -22.36
CA LEU A 195 16.44 2.74 -22.40
C LEU A 195 16.36 1.54 -23.34
N LEU A 196 15.16 1.17 -23.79
CA LEU A 196 14.92 0.02 -24.68
C LEU A 196 14.68 0.45 -26.14
N THR A 197 14.53 1.76 -26.39
CA THR A 197 14.34 2.35 -27.73
C THR A 197 15.63 2.83 -28.37
N VAL A 198 16.79 2.58 -27.76
CA VAL A 198 18.14 2.92 -28.23
C VAL A 198 18.94 1.64 -28.39
#